data_AF-A0A969RSP8-F1
#
_entry.id   AF-A0A969RSP8-F1
#
_cell.length_a   1.000
_cell.length_b   1.000
_cell.length_c   1.000
_cell.angle_alpha   90.00
_cell.angle_beta   90.00
_cell.angle_gamma   90.00
#
_symmetry.space_group_name_H-M   'P 1'
#
loop_
_entity.id
_entity.type
_entity.pdbx_description
1 polymer ?
#
loop_
_entity_poly.entity_id
_entity_poly.type
_entity_poly.pdbx_seq_one_letter_code
_entity_poly.pdbx_strand_id
1 'polypeptide(L)' 'WWVITDQGAGFTPGCSCAHNPDETQQNINDLNDCGRGLYILHQIFDQVHWNQRGTELRLCKQLKSRTRLPLVR' A
#
# COMPACT_ATOMS: atom_id res chain seq x y z
N TRP A 1 -13.60 4.38 4.54
CA TRP A 1 -12.86 3.87 3.38
C TRP A 1 -12.11 5.01 2.75
N TRP A 2 -10.81 4.84 2.50
CA TRP A 2 -10.04 5.71 1.61
C TRP A 2 -9.96 5.04 0.25
N VAL A 3 -10.13 5.82 -0.82
CA VAL A 3 -10.04 5.37 -2.21
C VAL A 3 -8.97 6.20 -2.90
N ILE A 4 -7.96 5.52 -3.46
CA ILE A 4 -6.86 6.13 -4.20
C ILE A 4 -6.93 5.57 -5.62
N THR A 5 -6.96 6.45 -6.62
CA THR A 5 -7.13 6.06 -8.02
C THR A 5 -6.17 6.84 -8.91
N ASP A 6 -5.63 6.19 -9.92
CA ASP A 6 -4.81 6.80 -10.97
C ASP A 6 -5.32 6.44 -12.37
N GLN A 7 -4.76 7.10 -13.40
CA GLN A 7 -5.09 6.89 -14.82
C GLN A 7 -3.98 6.15 -15.58
N GLY A 8 -3.05 5.52 -14.87
CA GLY A 8 -1.98 4.73 -15.46
C GLY A 8 -2.47 3.40 -16.04
N ALA A 9 -1.51 2.61 -16.53
CA ALA A 9 -1.79 1.29 -17.10
C ALA A 9 -2.25 0.26 -16.05
N GLY A 10 -2.03 0.55 -14.77
CA GLY A 10 -2.26 -0.37 -13.66
C GLY A 10 -1.18 -1.44 -13.52
N PHE A 11 -1.34 -2.33 -12.55
CA PHE A 11 -0.45 -3.47 -12.33
C PHE A 11 -1.23 -4.69 -11.87
N THR A 12 -0.67 -5.88 -12.07
CA THR A 12 -1.30 -7.13 -11.64
C THR A 12 -1.03 -7.37 -10.15
N PRO A 13 -2.04 -7.37 -9.28
CA PRO A 13 -1.85 -7.69 -7.86
C PRO A 13 -1.33 -9.13 -7.72
N GLY A 14 -0.28 -9.33 -6.93
CA GLY A 14 0.33 -10.66 -6.73
C GLY A 14 1.44 -11.02 -7.73
N CYS A 15 1.82 -10.10 -8.63
CA CYS A 15 3.06 -10.26 -9.38
C CYS A 15 4.24 -10.13 -8.41
N SER A 16 4.86 -11.26 -8.04
CA SER A 16 6.14 -11.25 -7.34
C SER A 16 7.19 -10.71 -8.30
N CYS A 17 7.45 -9.40 -8.27
CA CYS A 17 8.69 -8.90 -8.83
C CYS A 17 9.80 -9.67 -8.11
N ALA A 18 10.56 -10.48 -8.86
CA ALA A 18 11.65 -11.27 -8.32
C ALA A 18 12.73 -10.30 -7.84
N HIS A 19 12.60 -9.84 -6.60
CA HIS A 19 13.66 -9.12 -5.93
C HIS A 19 14.72 -10.17 -5.61
N ASN A 20 15.78 -10.20 -6.41
CA ASN A 20 16.94 -11.00 -6.08
C ASN A 20 17.49 -10.46 -4.76
N PRO A 21 17.50 -11.25 -3.67
CA PRO A 21 17.91 -10.77 -2.35
C PRO A 21 19.42 -10.47 -2.24
N ASP A 22 20.17 -10.58 -3.34
CA ASP A 22 21.63 -10.39 -3.40
C ASP A 22 22.05 -8.92 -3.65
N GLU A 23 21.10 -7.98 -3.72
CA GLU A 23 21.36 -6.54 -3.87
C GLU A 23 21.72 -5.89 -2.52
N THR A 24 22.75 -6.39 -1.84
CA THR A 24 23.20 -5.91 -0.52
C THR A 24 23.94 -4.56 -0.55
N GLN A 25 23.98 -3.87 -1.70
CA GLN A 25 24.72 -2.61 -1.89
C GLN A 25 23.97 -1.55 -2.71
N GLN A 26 22.64 -1.53 -2.70
CA GLN A 26 21.92 -0.42 -3.31
C GLN A 26 21.86 0.78 -2.37
N ASN A 27 22.27 1.95 -2.89
CA ASN A 27 22.12 3.24 -2.22
C ASN A 27 20.64 3.43 -1.84
N ILE A 28 20.31 4.14 -0.77
CA ILE A 28 18.90 4.33 -0.36
C ILE A 28 18.07 4.98 -1.49
N ASN A 29 18.75 5.75 -2.36
CA ASN A 29 18.21 6.37 -3.55
C ASN A 29 18.02 5.40 -4.75
N ASP A 30 18.71 4.25 -4.74
CA ASP A 30 18.63 3.21 -5.77
C ASP A 30 17.67 2.07 -5.39
N LEU A 31 17.02 2.18 -4.22
CA LEU A 31 15.94 1.29 -3.84
C LEU A 31 14.74 1.57 -4.76
N ASN A 32 14.71 0.88 -5.90
CA ASN A 32 13.54 0.71 -6.76
C ASN A 32 12.29 0.40 -5.93
N ASP A 33 11.11 0.48 -6.54
CA ASP A 33 9.82 0.14 -5.91
C ASP A 33 9.82 -1.30 -5.35
N CYS A 34 10.34 -1.45 -4.13
CA CYS A 34 10.62 -2.73 -3.47
C CYS A 34 9.44 -3.20 -2.62
N GLY A 35 8.24 -2.69 -2.90
CA GLY A 35 7.01 -3.08 -2.22
C GLY A 35 6.84 -2.54 -0.79
N ARG A 36 7.76 -1.68 -0.27
CA ARG A 36 7.63 -1.09 1.08
C ARG A 36 6.31 -0.34 1.28
N GLY A 37 5.86 0.41 0.27
CA GLY A 37 4.57 1.10 0.32
C GLY A 37 3.41 0.12 0.53
N LEU A 38 3.40 -0.99 -0.22
CA LEU A 38 2.41 -2.05 -0.08
C LEU A 38 2.47 -2.70 1.31
N TYR A 39 3.67 -2.99 1.81
CA TYR A 39 3.86 -3.54 3.15
C TYR A 39 3.27 -2.62 4.23
N ILE A 40 3.60 -1.33 4.20
CA ILE A 40 3.10 -0.32 5.16
C ILE A 40 1.56 -0.27 5.14
N LEU A 41 0.94 -0.30 3.95
CA LEU A 41 -0.51 -0.31 3.82
C LEU A 41 -1.14 -1.50 4.55
N HIS A 42 -0.57 -2.69 4.40
CA HIS A 42 -1.02 -3.90 5.11
C HIS A 42 -0.74 -3.89 6.62
N GLN A 43 0.26 -3.13 7.10
CA GLN A 43 0.50 -2.97 8.54
C GLN A 43 -0.50 -1.99 9.18
N ILE A 44 -0.89 -0.94 8.46
CA ILE A 44 -1.75 0.12 9.00
C ILE A 44 -3.22 -0.26 8.88
N PHE A 45 -3.67 -0.68 7.71
CA PHE A 45 -5.08 -0.90 7.40
C PHE A 45 -5.50 -2.34 7.65
N ASP A 46 -6.73 -2.51 8.12
CA ASP A 46 -7.30 -3.83 8.37
C ASP A 46 -7.81 -4.47 7.07
N GLN A 47 -8.12 -3.66 6.05
CA GLN A 47 -8.48 -4.12 4.71
C GLN A 47 -7.77 -3.27 3.65
N VAL A 48 -7.17 -3.96 2.67
CA VAL A 48 -6.42 -3.39 1.54
C VAL A 48 -6.85 -4.14 0.29
N HIS A 49 -7.66 -3.51 -0.57
CA HIS A 49 -8.20 -4.14 -1.78
C HIS A 49 -7.83 -3.33 -3.02
N TRP A 50 -7.27 -4.01 -4.01
CA TRP A 50 -7.06 -3.47 -5.33
C TRP A 50 -8.20 -3.87 -6.25
N ASN A 51 -8.58 -2.98 -7.18
CA ASN A 51 -9.42 -3.41 -8.30
C ASN A 51 -8.63 -4.36 -9.22
N GLN A 52 -9.33 -5.07 -10.09
CA GLN A 52 -8.71 -6.04 -11.00
C GLN A 52 -7.67 -5.41 -11.94
N ARG A 53 -7.80 -4.11 -12.25
CA ARG A 53 -6.87 -3.38 -13.12
C ARG A 53 -5.61 -2.89 -12.40
N GLY A 54 -5.59 -2.86 -11.07
CA GLY A 54 -4.50 -2.29 -10.27
C GLY A 54 -4.37 -0.77 -10.38
N THR A 55 -5.46 -0.05 -10.66
CA THR A 55 -5.49 1.42 -10.75
C THR A 55 -6.33 2.07 -9.65
N GLU A 56 -6.97 1.25 -8.82
CA GLU A 56 -7.75 1.72 -7.68
C GLU A 56 -7.44 0.88 -6.45
N LEU A 57 -7.08 1.55 -5.36
CA LEU A 57 -6.83 0.98 -4.05
C LEU A 57 -7.89 1.46 -3.06
N ARG A 58 -8.52 0.51 -2.37
CA ARG A 58 -9.50 0.74 -1.30
C ARG A 58 -8.92 0.30 0.04
N LEU A 59 -8.89 1.23 0.99
CA LEU A 59 -8.31 1.03 2.32
C LEU A 59 -9.36 1.21 3.42
N CYS A 60 -9.35 0.35 4.43
CA CYS A 60 -10.21 0.46 5.60
C CYS A 60 -9.43 0.26 6.89
N LYS A 61 -9.69 1.14 7.87
CA LYS A 61 -9.34 0.93 9.27
C LYS A 61 -10.62 0.86 10.10
N GLN A 62 -10.82 -0.24 10.80
CA GLN A 62 -11.88 -0.42 11.78
C GLN A 62 -11.44 0.23 13.10
N LEU A 63 -12.01 1.39 13.40
CA LEU A 63 -11.81 2.02 14.68
C LEU A 63 -12.73 1.36 15.70
N LYS A 64 -12.16 0.62 16.66
CA LYS A 64 -12.94 0.16 17.82
C LYS A 64 -13.47 1.41 18.53
N SER A 65 -14.76 1.40 18.85
CA SER A 65 -15.43 2.51 19.55
C SER A 65 -14.79 2.73 20.92
N ARG A 66 -13.77 3.57 20.96
CA ARG A 66 -13.21 4.11 22.19
C ARG A 66 -13.28 5.62 22.01
N THR A 67 -14.45 6.17 22.33
CA THR A 67 -14.79 7.61 22.34
C THR A 67 -14.33 8.36 21.09
N ARG A 68 -15.28 8.70 20.21
CA ARG A 68 -15.07 9.62 19.07
C ARG A 68 -14.66 11.01 19.59
N LEU A 69 -13.45 11.14 20.11
CA LEU A 69 -12.83 12.43 20.36
C LEU A 69 -12.57 13.01 18.97
N PRO A 70 -13.12 14.20 18.67
CA PRO A 70 -12.82 14.84 17.40
C PRO A 70 -11.32 15.08 17.35
N LEU A 71 -10.66 14.43 16.40
CA LEU A 71 -9.32 14.82 15.96
C LEU A 71 -9.54 16.05 15.10
N VAL A 72 -9.47 17.22 15.75
CA VAL A 72 -9.19 18.58 15.23
C VAL A 72 -9.91 19.58 16.13
N ARG A 73 -9.13 20.48 16.73
CA ARG A 73 -9.56 21.78 17.24
C ARG A 73 -8.80 22.84 16.46
#